data_AF-A0A059LE11-F1
#
_entry.id   AF-A0A059LE11-F1
#
_cell.length_a   1.000
_cell.length_b   1.000
_cell.length_c   1.000
_cell.angle_alpha   90.00
_cell.angle_beta   90.00
_cell.angle_gamma   90.00
#
_symmetry.space_group_name_H-M   'P 1'
#
loop_
_entity.id
_entity.type
_entity.pdbx_description
1 polymer ?
#
loop_
_entity_poly.entity_id
_entity_poly.type
_entity_poly.pdbx_seq_one_letter_code
_entity_poly.pdbx_strand_id
1 'polypeptide(L)'
;MSKSFAPTSNLRNERMLSEAGDFAKHLKEVIRDVGGMSNSYTSLSNTLSKTLNCDLPRTYEESAAPPSPAVQEAMAGATPGTPPPVPQGLRVVPGTELIPQSEALKCADLDGEELARLSHEHTERLEREVLAPMRAWLDAYNSLKTKNKELEAMRLEVDSRRRTVADLTLKEASARAALLKGATPKREKKLSESADKLRHKVDKLHVSAGAYTNSEENLHTELAALIQDCVYVSQYAANALKLHADVLVASSTLVRAPEGGARAPMKQGQASAQHVQAARALA
;
A
#
# COMPACT_ATOMS: atom_id res chain seq x y z
N MET A 1 16.19 55.27 19.33
CA MET A 1 15.81 54.01 19.99
C MET A 1 14.76 53.31 19.12
N SER A 2 15.20 52.42 18.23
CA SER A 2 14.34 51.56 17.41
C SER A 2 13.75 50.47 18.29
N LYS A 3 12.56 50.73 18.83
CA LYS A 3 11.77 49.72 19.53
C LYS A 3 11.48 48.57 18.56
N SER A 4 12.17 47.45 18.82
CA SER A 4 11.91 46.07 18.42
C SER A 4 10.92 45.87 17.26
N PHE A 5 11.44 45.65 16.05
CA PHE A 5 10.69 44.98 15.00
C PHE A 5 10.46 43.53 15.46
N ALA A 6 9.21 43.15 15.68
CA ALA A 6 8.81 41.76 15.91
C ALA A 6 8.34 41.15 14.57
N PRO A 7 8.98 40.08 14.07
CA PRO A 7 8.50 39.37 12.90
C PRO A 7 7.08 38.86 13.11
N THR A 8 6.28 38.84 12.04
CA THR A 8 4.97 38.19 12.09
C THR A 8 5.19 36.68 12.30
N SER A 9 4.50 36.08 13.28
CA SER A 9 4.68 34.67 13.65
C SER A 9 3.65 33.78 12.93
N ASN A 10 4.11 32.65 12.38
CA ASN A 10 3.29 31.57 11.82
C ASN A 10 3.56 30.21 12.52
N LEU A 11 4.18 30.26 13.71
CA LEU A 11 4.73 29.08 14.38
C LEU A 11 3.68 27.99 14.67
N ARG A 12 2.43 28.40 14.91
CA ARG A 12 1.31 27.47 15.18
C ARG A 12 1.05 26.56 13.99
N ASN A 13 0.89 27.13 12.79
CA ASN A 13 0.55 26.36 11.60
C ASN A 13 1.76 25.52 11.13
N GLU A 14 2.98 26.03 11.29
CA GLU A 14 4.21 25.27 11.04
C GLU A 14 4.28 24.01 11.90
N ARG A 15 3.97 24.12 13.20
CA ARG A 15 3.95 22.97 14.11
C ARG A 15 2.87 21.96 13.72
N MET A 16 1.65 22.42 13.45
CA MET A 16 0.55 21.56 12.99
C MET A 16 0.91 20.81 11.69
N LEU A 17 1.54 21.49 10.73
CA LEU A 17 2.03 20.87 9.49
C LEU A 17 3.16 19.88 9.72
N SER A 18 4.05 20.14 10.67
CA SER A 18 5.11 19.19 11.03
C SER A 18 4.52 17.89 11.59
N GLU A 19 3.61 18.00 12.56
CA GLU A 19 2.94 16.85 13.18
C GLU A 19 2.11 16.07 12.15
N ALA A 20 1.32 16.77 11.32
CA ALA A 20 0.58 16.17 10.21
C ALA A 20 1.52 15.52 9.17
N GLY A 21 2.70 16.10 8.95
CA GLY A 21 3.70 15.59 8.04
C GLY A 21 4.34 14.30 8.50
N ASP A 22 4.56 14.14 9.80
CA ASP A 22 5.01 12.87 10.37
C ASP A 22 3.94 11.79 10.27
N PHE A 23 2.68 12.13 10.56
CA PHE A 23 1.56 11.21 10.36
C PHE A 23 1.41 10.80 8.88
N ALA A 24 1.56 11.75 7.94
CA ALA A 24 1.48 11.47 6.50
C ALA A 24 2.53 10.45 6.02
N LYS A 25 3.72 10.39 6.64
CA LYS A 25 4.73 9.37 6.33
C LYS A 25 4.23 7.97 6.69
N HIS A 26 3.71 7.80 7.91
CA HIS A 26 3.18 6.54 8.39
C HIS A 26 1.95 6.10 7.58
N LEU A 27 1.07 7.04 7.22
CA LEU A 27 -0.09 6.75 6.39
C LEU A 27 0.30 6.22 5.00
N LYS A 28 1.36 6.76 4.38
CA LYS A 28 1.87 6.23 3.10
C LYS A 28 2.36 4.80 3.22
N GLU A 29 3.01 4.45 4.33
CA GLU A 29 3.44 3.08 4.61
C GLU A 29 2.24 2.14 4.76
N VAL A 30 1.22 2.55 5.52
CA VAL A 30 -0.04 1.79 5.66
C VAL A 30 -0.72 1.57 4.30
N ILE A 31 -0.85 2.60 3.47
CA ILE A 31 -1.44 2.47 2.12
C ILE A 31 -0.65 1.46 1.27
N ARG A 32 0.69 1.54 1.32
CA ARG A 32 1.57 0.63 0.58
C ARG A 32 1.38 -0.81 1.06
N ASP A 33 1.36 -1.03 2.37
CA ASP A 33 1.31 -2.36 2.96
C ASP A 33 -0.08 -3.01 2.74
N VAL A 34 -1.17 -2.24 2.86
CA VAL A 34 -2.53 -2.68 2.51
C VAL A 34 -2.64 -3.02 1.02
N GLY A 35 -2.11 -2.17 0.14
CA GLY A 35 -2.05 -2.48 -1.30
C GLY A 35 -1.22 -3.73 -1.58
N GLY A 36 -0.12 -3.93 -0.85
CA GLY A 36 0.71 -5.14 -0.90
C GLY A 36 -0.06 -6.40 -0.53
N MET A 37 -0.82 -6.38 0.57
CA MET A 37 -1.68 -7.49 0.99
C MET A 37 -2.72 -7.84 -0.09
N SER A 38 -3.37 -6.85 -0.70
CA SER A 38 -4.32 -7.05 -1.79
C SER A 38 -3.68 -7.73 -3.01
N ASN A 39 -2.48 -7.29 -3.38
CA ASN A 39 -1.73 -7.87 -4.50
C ASN A 39 -1.31 -9.33 -4.20
N SER A 40 -0.83 -9.60 -2.98
CA SER A 40 -0.50 -10.95 -2.52
C SER A 40 -1.72 -11.87 -2.52
N TYR A 41 -2.87 -11.38 -2.03
CA TYR A 41 -4.12 -12.13 -2.05
C TYR A 41 -4.56 -12.46 -3.49
N THR A 42 -4.50 -11.49 -4.41
CA THR A 42 -4.84 -11.71 -5.83
C THR A 42 -3.90 -12.74 -6.46
N SER A 43 -2.60 -12.68 -6.15
CA SER A 43 -1.61 -13.67 -6.62
C SER A 43 -1.87 -15.07 -6.06
N LEU A 44 -2.27 -15.16 -4.79
CA LEU A 44 -2.64 -16.42 -4.14
C LEU A 44 -3.90 -17.00 -4.78
N SER A 45 -4.96 -16.19 -4.93
CA SER A 45 -6.20 -16.57 -5.61
C SER A 45 -5.93 -17.14 -7.00
N ASN A 46 -5.12 -16.45 -7.81
CA ASN A 46 -4.74 -16.93 -9.14
C ASN A 46 -3.98 -18.26 -9.12
N THR A 47 -3.06 -18.43 -8.17
CA THR A 47 -2.31 -19.68 -8.02
C THR A 47 -3.24 -20.82 -7.60
N LEU A 48 -4.12 -20.58 -6.62
CA LEU A 48 -5.12 -21.54 -6.16
C LEU A 48 -6.05 -21.93 -7.31
N SER A 49 -6.62 -20.98 -8.03
CA SER A 49 -7.45 -21.27 -9.21
C SER A 49 -6.71 -22.14 -10.22
N LYS A 50 -5.43 -21.86 -10.51
CA LYS A 50 -4.65 -22.70 -11.44
C LYS A 50 -4.44 -24.10 -10.89
N THR A 51 -3.95 -24.24 -9.66
CA THR A 51 -3.65 -25.53 -9.03
C THR A 51 -4.90 -26.40 -8.90
N LEU A 52 -6.03 -25.80 -8.54
CA LEU A 52 -7.28 -26.52 -8.33
C LEU A 52 -7.95 -26.93 -9.65
N ASN A 53 -7.66 -26.22 -10.74
CA ASN A 53 -8.06 -26.59 -12.10
C ASN A 53 -7.08 -27.54 -12.82
N CYS A 54 -5.94 -27.88 -12.20
CA CYS A 54 -5.04 -28.88 -12.75
C CYS A 54 -5.60 -30.30 -12.57
N ASP A 55 -5.31 -31.19 -13.52
CA ASP A 55 -5.56 -32.62 -13.39
C ASP A 55 -4.76 -33.18 -12.19
N LEU A 56 -5.39 -34.02 -11.37
CA LEU A 56 -4.66 -34.70 -10.29
C LEU A 56 -3.60 -35.64 -10.87
N PRO A 57 -2.46 -35.81 -10.18
CA PRO A 57 -1.49 -36.84 -10.55
C PRO A 57 -2.16 -38.22 -10.62
N ARG A 58 -1.99 -38.91 -11.75
CA ARG A 58 -2.52 -40.27 -11.95
C ARG A 58 -1.64 -41.28 -11.22
N THR A 59 -2.26 -42.30 -10.63
CA THR A 59 -1.55 -43.49 -10.16
C THR A 59 -1.37 -44.47 -11.31
N TYR A 60 -0.15 -44.95 -11.50
CA TYR A 60 0.19 -45.93 -12.52
C TYR A 60 0.48 -47.26 -11.83
N GLU A 61 -0.13 -48.34 -12.32
CA GLU A 61 0.31 -49.68 -11.95
C GLU A 61 1.28 -50.22 -12.99
N GLU A 62 2.32 -50.88 -12.49
CA GLU A 62 3.29 -51.60 -13.29
C GLU A 62 2.68 -52.96 -13.64
N SER A 63 1.94 -53.02 -14.75
CA SER A 63 1.47 -54.29 -15.26
C SER A 63 2.64 -54.98 -15.94
N ALA A 64 3.07 -56.12 -15.41
CA ALA A 64 4.01 -57.00 -16.11
C ALA A 64 3.36 -57.40 -17.43
N ALA A 65 3.80 -56.79 -18.55
CA ALA A 65 3.36 -57.26 -19.85
C ALA A 65 3.75 -58.74 -19.96
N PRO A 66 2.87 -59.59 -20.48
CA PRO A 66 3.23 -60.98 -20.73
C PRO A 66 4.54 -60.99 -21.54
N PRO A 67 5.54 -61.80 -21.16
CA PRO A 67 6.84 -61.79 -21.81
C PRO A 67 6.62 -61.97 -23.31
N SER A 68 7.14 -61.03 -24.09
CA SER A 68 7.01 -61.07 -25.55
C SER A 68 7.46 -62.46 -26.04
N PRO A 69 6.74 -63.10 -26.99
CA PRO A 69 7.08 -64.43 -27.48
C PRO A 69 8.53 -64.54 -27.98
N ALA A 70 9.13 -63.44 -28.44
CA ALA A 70 10.54 -63.37 -28.84
C ALA A 70 11.53 -63.60 -27.67
N VAL A 71 11.16 -63.24 -26.43
CA VAL A 71 11.98 -63.50 -25.23
C VAL A 71 11.81 -64.95 -24.78
N GLN A 72 10.63 -65.54 -24.97
CA GLN A 72 10.41 -66.96 -24.70
C GLN A 72 11.22 -67.85 -25.67
N GLU A 73 11.33 -67.49 -26.95
CA GLU A 73 12.20 -68.18 -27.90
C GLU A 73 13.70 -68.00 -27.60
N ALA A 74 14.12 -66.81 -27.15
CA ALA A 74 15.51 -66.57 -26.74
C ALA A 74 15.91 -67.34 -25.47
N MET A 75 14.98 -67.57 -24.53
CA MET A 75 15.22 -68.41 -23.35
C MET A 75 15.23 -69.92 -23.68
N ALA A 76 14.53 -70.35 -24.73
CA ALA A 76 14.52 -71.74 -25.18
C ALA A 76 15.82 -72.18 -25.89
N GLY A 77 16.65 -71.23 -26.33
CA GLY A 77 17.93 -71.49 -27.03
C GLY A 77 19.20 -71.44 -26.16
N ALA A 78 19.09 -71.16 -24.85
CA ALA A 78 20.26 -70.98 -24.00
C ALA A 78 20.88 -72.33 -23.57
N THR A 79 22.04 -72.66 -24.14
CA THR A 79 22.84 -73.82 -23.74
C THR A 79 23.48 -73.61 -22.35
N PRO A 80 23.55 -74.66 -21.51
CA PRO A 80 24.11 -74.56 -20.16
C PRO A 80 25.64 -74.49 -20.24
N GLY A 81 26.25 -73.35 -19.90
CA GLY A 81 27.72 -73.30 -19.78
C GLY A 81 28.40 -71.95 -19.56
N THR A 82 27.75 -70.81 -19.80
CA THR A 82 28.46 -69.52 -19.77
C THR A 82 27.92 -68.59 -18.68
N PRO A 83 28.74 -68.11 -17.73
CA PRO A 83 28.30 -67.19 -16.69
C PRO A 83 27.95 -65.82 -17.29
N PRO A 84 26.84 -65.18 -16.87
CA PRO A 84 26.42 -63.91 -17.43
C PRO A 84 27.25 -62.73 -16.86
N PRO A 85 27.53 -61.70 -17.67
CA PRO A 85 28.15 -60.47 -17.20
C PRO A 85 27.18 -59.67 -16.31
N VAL A 86 27.67 -59.15 -15.19
CA VAL A 86 26.94 -58.29 -14.27
C VAL A 86 26.65 -56.94 -14.96
N PRO A 87 25.38 -56.55 -15.20
CA PRO A 87 25.07 -55.25 -15.77
C PRO A 87 25.00 -54.20 -14.67
N GLN A 88 26.02 -53.33 -14.60
CA GLN A 88 25.95 -52.07 -13.86
C GLN A 88 25.26 -51.01 -14.73
N GLY A 89 23.99 -50.76 -14.44
CA GLY A 89 23.22 -49.67 -15.05
C GLY A 89 21.73 -49.94 -14.91
N LEU A 90 20.94 -48.91 -14.55
CA LEU A 90 19.48 -48.93 -14.59
C LEU A 90 19.03 -49.34 -16.01
N ARG A 91 18.82 -50.64 -16.22
CA ARG A 91 18.30 -51.18 -17.47
C ARG A 91 16.79 -50.98 -17.41
N VAL A 92 16.29 -49.97 -18.11
CA VAL A 92 14.87 -49.84 -18.42
C VAL A 92 14.46 -51.15 -19.11
N VAL A 93 13.66 -51.97 -18.43
CA VAL A 93 13.21 -53.26 -18.96
C VAL A 93 12.28 -52.96 -20.14
N PRO A 94 12.65 -53.33 -21.38
CA PRO A 94 11.75 -53.19 -22.53
C PRO A 94 10.56 -54.11 -22.32
N GLY A 95 9.35 -53.56 -22.26
CA GLY A 95 8.10 -54.33 -22.05
C GLY A 95 7.33 -54.01 -20.78
N THR A 96 7.72 -52.99 -20.01
CA THR A 96 6.90 -52.53 -18.88
C THR A 96 5.95 -51.43 -19.34
N GLU A 97 4.66 -51.74 -19.45
CA GLU A 97 3.63 -50.77 -19.84
C GLU A 97 2.97 -50.20 -18.59
N LEU A 98 3.13 -48.88 -18.38
CA LEU A 98 2.48 -48.17 -17.27
C LEU A 98 1.03 -47.87 -17.66
N ILE A 99 0.08 -48.62 -17.09
CA ILE A 99 -1.35 -48.41 -17.33
C ILE A 99 -1.89 -47.46 -16.27
N PRO A 100 -2.49 -46.31 -16.64
CA PRO A 100 -3.12 -45.42 -15.67
C PRO A 100 -4.34 -46.12 -15.06
N GLN A 101 -4.36 -46.28 -13.73
CA GLN A 101 -5.44 -46.97 -13.03
C GLN A 101 -6.73 -46.17 -12.88
N SER A 102 -6.66 -44.84 -13.03
CA SER A 102 -7.79 -43.95 -12.83
C SER A 102 -7.96 -43.00 -14.00
N GLU A 103 -9.20 -42.65 -14.30
CA GLU A 103 -9.51 -41.47 -15.11
C GLU A 103 -8.89 -40.23 -14.45
N ALA A 104 -8.63 -39.19 -15.24
CA ALA A 104 -8.11 -37.93 -14.72
C ALA A 104 -9.14 -37.32 -13.76
N LEU A 105 -8.95 -37.56 -12.47
CA LEU A 105 -9.72 -36.91 -11.43
C LEU A 105 -9.29 -35.45 -11.38
N LYS A 106 -10.25 -34.54 -11.46
CA LYS A 106 -9.98 -33.12 -11.17
C LYS A 106 -9.87 -32.94 -9.66
N CYS A 107 -8.98 -32.05 -9.23
CA CYS A 107 -8.66 -31.83 -7.82
C CYS A 107 -9.90 -31.50 -6.98
N ALA A 108 -10.82 -30.74 -7.56
CA ALA A 108 -12.23 -30.66 -7.16
C ALA A 108 -13.00 -29.91 -8.27
N ASP A 109 -14.33 -30.04 -8.28
CA ASP A 109 -15.22 -29.16 -9.05
C ASP A 109 -15.28 -27.80 -8.34
N LEU A 110 -14.15 -27.09 -8.35
CA LEU A 110 -14.04 -25.79 -7.72
C LEU A 110 -14.42 -24.72 -8.71
N ASP A 111 -15.26 -23.81 -8.23
CA ASP A 111 -15.68 -22.64 -8.98
C ASP A 111 -14.56 -21.60 -9.00
N GLY A 112 -13.57 -21.84 -9.86
CA GLY A 112 -12.45 -20.91 -10.07
C GLY A 112 -12.89 -19.56 -10.63
N GLU A 113 -14.03 -19.51 -11.30
CA GLU A 113 -14.66 -18.27 -11.78
C GLU A 113 -15.19 -17.45 -10.59
N GLU A 114 -15.87 -18.09 -9.64
CA GLU A 114 -16.32 -17.44 -8.41
C GLU A 114 -15.15 -16.95 -7.55
N LEU A 115 -14.05 -17.71 -7.44
CA LEU A 115 -12.85 -17.26 -6.71
C LEU A 115 -12.21 -16.02 -7.37
N ALA A 116 -12.19 -15.96 -8.70
CA ALA A 116 -11.73 -14.79 -9.43
C ALA A 116 -12.66 -13.58 -9.24
N ARG A 117 -13.98 -13.81 -9.27
CA ARG A 117 -15.00 -12.78 -9.01
C ARG A 117 -14.86 -12.19 -7.61
N LEU A 118 -14.74 -13.04 -6.57
CA LEU A 118 -14.50 -12.61 -5.19
C LEU A 118 -13.20 -11.81 -5.06
N SER A 119 -12.15 -12.21 -5.76
CA SER A 119 -10.88 -11.47 -5.74
C SER A 119 -10.99 -10.08 -6.34
N HIS A 120 -11.74 -9.95 -7.44
CA HIS A 120 -11.98 -8.66 -8.06
C HIS A 120 -12.84 -7.76 -7.16
N GLU A 121 -13.97 -8.28 -6.66
CA GLU A 121 -14.87 -7.54 -5.75
C GLU A 121 -14.14 -7.06 -4.49
N HIS A 122 -13.28 -7.91 -3.90
CA HIS A 122 -12.46 -7.53 -2.76
C HIS A 122 -11.52 -6.36 -3.07
N THR A 123 -10.85 -6.39 -4.22
CA THR A 123 -9.91 -5.34 -4.64
C THR A 123 -10.65 -4.02 -4.83
N GLU A 124 -11.81 -4.03 -5.49
CA GLU A 124 -12.63 -2.85 -5.70
C GLU A 124 -13.15 -2.25 -4.39
N ARG A 125 -13.64 -3.11 -3.48
CA ARG A 125 -14.12 -2.67 -2.15
C ARG A 125 -13.00 -2.09 -1.31
N LEU A 126 -11.83 -2.73 -1.28
CA LEU A 126 -10.66 -2.23 -0.56
C LEU A 126 -10.20 -0.87 -1.11
N GLU A 127 -10.16 -0.73 -2.42
CA GLU A 127 -9.79 0.53 -3.07
C GLU A 127 -10.77 1.65 -2.70
N ARG A 128 -12.08 1.41 -2.83
CA ARG A 128 -13.13 2.40 -2.57
C ARG A 128 -13.25 2.77 -1.10
N GLU A 129 -13.24 1.79 -0.20
CA GLU A 129 -13.60 1.98 1.21
C GLU A 129 -12.41 2.30 2.11
N VAL A 130 -11.18 2.07 1.65
CA VAL A 130 -9.96 2.23 2.45
C VAL A 130 -8.93 3.10 1.72
N LEU A 131 -8.46 2.64 0.57
CA LEU A 131 -7.28 3.25 -0.07
C LEU A 131 -7.57 4.65 -0.63
N ALA A 132 -8.70 4.83 -1.31
CA ALA A 132 -9.10 6.12 -1.88
C ALA A 132 -9.28 7.20 -0.80
N PRO A 133 -10.00 6.97 0.32
CA PRO A 133 -10.08 7.94 1.42
C PRO A 133 -8.71 8.29 2.03
N MET A 134 -7.83 7.30 2.24
CA MET A 134 -6.49 7.55 2.77
C MET A 134 -5.63 8.39 1.82
N ARG A 135 -5.73 8.16 0.50
CA ARG A 135 -5.05 8.97 -0.52
C ARG A 135 -5.63 10.40 -0.58
N ALA A 136 -6.94 10.55 -0.50
CA ALA A 136 -7.59 11.86 -0.44
C ALA A 136 -7.11 12.69 0.76
N TRP A 137 -6.90 12.06 1.92
CA TRP A 137 -6.30 12.72 3.09
C TRP A 137 -4.87 13.21 2.80
N LEU A 138 -4.04 12.39 2.13
CA LEU A 138 -2.68 12.80 1.74
C LEU A 138 -2.67 13.96 0.75
N ASP A 139 -3.61 13.97 -0.21
CA ASP A 139 -3.75 15.05 -1.18
C ASP A 139 -4.17 16.36 -0.50
N ALA A 140 -5.10 16.29 0.45
CA ALA A 140 -5.48 17.43 1.29
C ALA A 140 -4.27 17.98 2.06
N TYR A 141 -3.48 17.12 2.72
CA TYR A 141 -2.25 17.52 3.39
C TYR A 141 -1.26 18.23 2.45
N ASN A 142 -1.02 17.70 1.24
CA ASN A 142 -0.12 18.30 0.26
C ASN A 142 -0.62 19.67 -0.22
N SER A 143 -1.93 19.84 -0.36
CA SER A 143 -2.57 21.12 -0.67
C SER A 143 -2.32 22.16 0.45
N LEU A 144 -2.55 21.80 1.72
CA LEU A 144 -2.29 22.68 2.86
C LEU A 144 -0.81 23.07 2.99
N LYS A 145 0.09 22.12 2.71
CA LYS A 145 1.54 22.39 2.66
C LYS A 145 1.89 23.43 1.59
N THR A 146 1.18 23.43 0.47
CA THR A 146 1.38 24.43 -0.60
C THR A 146 0.83 25.79 -0.17
N LYS A 147 -0.40 25.84 0.37
CA LYS A 147 -1.00 27.06 0.93
C LYS A 147 -0.12 27.70 2.02
N ASN A 148 0.53 26.91 2.87
CA ASN A 148 1.44 27.45 3.88
C ASN A 148 2.69 28.13 3.29
N LYS A 149 3.21 27.63 2.16
CA LYS A 149 4.32 28.29 1.45
C LYS A 149 3.88 29.65 0.90
N GLU A 150 2.66 29.73 0.38
CA GLU A 150 2.07 31.00 -0.08
C GLU A 150 1.84 31.97 1.08
N LEU A 151 1.37 31.46 2.22
CA LEU A 151 1.22 32.24 3.45
C LEU A 151 2.57 32.81 3.94
N GLU A 152 3.65 32.04 3.88
CA GLU A 152 5.00 32.54 4.19
C GLU A 152 5.44 33.66 3.24
N ALA A 153 5.12 33.58 1.94
CA ALA A 153 5.40 34.66 1.01
C ALA A 153 4.62 35.94 1.39
N MET A 154 3.34 35.81 1.75
CA MET A 154 2.52 36.95 2.22
C MET A 154 3.07 37.54 3.53
N ARG A 155 3.53 36.69 4.46
CA ARG A 155 4.15 37.11 5.73
C ARG A 155 5.38 38.00 5.47
N LEU A 156 6.27 37.57 4.57
CA LEU A 156 7.46 38.32 4.19
C LEU A 156 7.11 39.65 3.51
N GLU A 157 6.05 39.68 2.72
CA GLU A 157 5.54 40.92 2.10
C GLU A 157 5.06 41.91 3.16
N VAL A 158 4.25 41.47 4.13
CA VAL A 158 3.78 42.29 5.26
C VAL A 158 4.97 42.86 6.02
N ASP A 159 5.95 42.03 6.37
CA ASP A 159 7.15 42.43 7.10
C ASP A 159 8.02 43.44 6.31
N SER A 160 8.13 43.28 4.99
CA SER A 160 8.78 44.25 4.10
C SER A 160 8.06 45.61 4.09
N ARG A 161 6.73 45.59 4.00
CA ARG A 161 5.90 46.80 4.04
C ARG A 161 5.96 47.50 5.39
N ARG A 162 5.96 46.76 6.51
CA ARG A 162 6.14 47.29 7.87
C ARG A 162 7.44 48.07 8.00
N ARG A 163 8.55 47.51 7.54
CA ARG A 163 9.86 48.19 7.52
C ARG A 163 9.81 49.48 6.69
N THR A 164 9.23 49.42 5.50
CA THR A 164 9.08 50.61 4.64
C THR A 164 8.26 51.71 5.31
N VAL A 165 7.16 51.37 5.96
CA VAL A 165 6.31 52.32 6.70
C VAL A 165 7.07 52.92 7.89
N ALA A 166 7.81 52.11 8.64
CA ALA A 166 8.63 52.60 9.75
C ALA A 166 9.68 53.62 9.29
N ASP A 167 10.40 53.33 8.19
CA ASP A 167 11.39 54.24 7.62
C ASP A 167 10.76 55.56 7.14
N LEU A 168 9.59 55.49 6.49
CA LEU A 168 8.86 56.67 6.05
C LEU A 168 8.31 57.49 7.22
N THR A 169 7.89 56.83 8.31
CA THR A 169 7.44 57.49 9.54
C THR A 169 8.58 58.28 10.18
N LEU A 170 9.78 57.70 10.25
CA LEU A 170 10.97 58.42 10.73
C LEU A 170 11.33 59.62 9.84
N LYS A 171 11.20 59.48 8.52
CA LYS A 171 11.43 60.58 7.56
C LYS A 171 10.40 61.70 7.69
N GLU A 172 9.11 61.37 7.85
CA GLU A 172 8.04 62.34 8.07
C GLU A 172 8.21 63.07 9.41
N ALA A 173 8.55 62.34 10.48
CA ALA A 173 8.85 62.92 11.79
C ALA A 173 10.06 63.88 11.73
N SER A 174 11.12 63.50 11.02
CA SER A 174 12.29 64.36 10.81
C SER A 174 11.96 65.61 10.00
N ALA A 175 11.16 65.48 8.93
CA ALA A 175 10.69 66.62 8.13
C ALA A 175 9.82 67.57 8.95
N ARG A 176 8.91 67.03 9.77
CA ARG A 176 8.08 67.80 10.70
C ARG A 176 8.92 68.54 11.75
N ALA A 177 9.91 67.87 12.33
CA ALA A 177 10.85 68.50 13.27
C ALA A 177 11.67 69.63 12.62
N ALA A 178 12.06 69.48 11.35
CA ALA A 178 12.73 70.53 10.60
C ALA A 178 11.82 71.75 10.31
N LEU A 179 10.52 71.52 10.09
CA LEU A 179 9.53 72.58 9.91
C LEU A 179 9.39 73.43 11.18
N LEU A 180 9.36 72.79 12.36
CA LEU A 180 9.29 73.47 13.66
C LEU A 180 10.49 74.40 13.93
N LYS A 181 11.64 74.13 13.31
CA LYS A 181 12.84 74.99 13.41
C LYS A 181 12.83 76.19 12.45
N GLY A 182 11.85 76.28 11.55
CA GLY A 182 11.72 77.37 10.59
C GLY A 182 10.85 76.97 9.40
N ALA A 183 9.69 77.60 9.29
CA ALA A 183 8.74 77.37 8.22
C ALA A 183 9.22 78.02 6.92
N THR A 184 9.30 77.23 5.86
CA THR A 184 9.50 77.74 4.49
C THR A 184 8.55 77.00 3.54
N PRO A 185 8.05 77.63 2.47
CA PRO A 185 7.09 77.00 1.56
C PRO A 185 7.62 75.68 0.97
N LYS A 186 8.94 75.60 0.74
CA LYS A 186 9.61 74.39 0.26
C LYS A 186 9.56 73.23 1.28
N ARG A 187 9.71 73.53 2.58
CA ARG A 187 9.65 72.52 3.65
C ARG A 187 8.23 72.02 3.87
N GLU A 188 7.23 72.90 3.78
CA GLU A 188 5.81 72.54 3.84
C GLU A 188 5.41 71.61 2.71
N LYS A 189 5.78 71.94 1.47
CA LYS A 189 5.54 71.07 0.30
C LYS A 189 6.17 69.69 0.49
N LYS A 190 7.43 69.63 0.92
CA LYS A 190 8.13 68.35 1.17
C LYS A 190 7.47 67.52 2.27
N LEU A 191 6.96 68.17 3.32
CA LEU A 191 6.22 67.49 4.39
C LEU A 191 4.91 66.91 3.85
N SER A 192 4.15 67.68 3.06
CA SER A 192 2.91 67.22 2.42
C SER A 192 3.16 65.99 1.53
N GLU A 193 4.15 66.06 0.63
CA GLU A 193 4.51 64.94 -0.25
C GLU A 193 4.94 63.69 0.54
N SER A 194 5.69 63.87 1.63
CA SER A 194 6.08 62.78 2.52
C SER A 194 4.89 62.17 3.26
N ALA A 195 3.93 63.00 3.69
CA ALA A 195 2.72 62.56 4.37
C ALA A 195 1.80 61.77 3.44
N ASP A 196 1.57 62.24 2.21
CA ASP A 196 0.77 61.53 1.21
C ASP A 196 1.40 60.18 0.86
N LYS A 197 2.73 60.14 0.70
CA LYS A 197 3.46 58.89 0.44
C LYS A 197 3.38 57.92 1.62
N LEU A 198 3.49 58.43 2.85
CA LEU A 198 3.35 57.61 4.05
C LEU A 198 1.94 57.02 4.12
N ARG A 199 0.89 57.84 3.93
CA ARG A 199 -0.52 57.38 3.91
C ARG A 199 -0.71 56.24 2.92
N HIS A 200 -0.30 56.43 1.66
CA HIS A 200 -0.41 55.38 0.63
C HIS A 200 0.29 54.07 1.00
N LYS A 201 1.47 54.14 1.65
CA LYS A 201 2.19 52.94 2.08
C LYS A 201 1.56 52.27 3.30
N VAL A 202 0.98 53.07 4.21
CA VAL A 202 0.19 52.59 5.34
C VAL A 202 -1.06 51.87 4.84
N ASP A 203 -1.80 52.43 3.89
CA ASP A 203 -2.99 51.81 3.32
C ASP A 203 -2.65 50.46 2.68
N LYS A 204 -1.58 50.42 1.87
CA LYS A 204 -1.12 49.16 1.27
C LYS A 204 -0.65 48.13 2.30
N LEU A 205 -0.04 48.57 3.41
CA LEU A 205 0.33 47.68 4.51
C LEU A 205 -0.93 47.07 5.14
N HIS A 206 -1.96 47.87 5.42
CA HIS A 206 -3.22 47.39 5.98
C HIS A 206 -3.88 46.35 5.08
N VAL A 207 -3.94 46.60 3.77
CA VAL A 207 -4.48 45.62 2.80
C VAL A 207 -3.71 44.30 2.85
N SER A 208 -2.37 44.34 2.77
CA SER A 208 -1.56 43.12 2.84
C SER A 208 -1.68 42.39 4.18
N ALA A 209 -1.77 43.12 5.29
CA ALA A 209 -1.88 42.54 6.64
C ALA A 209 -3.25 41.88 6.85
N GLY A 210 -4.32 42.48 6.33
CA GLY A 210 -5.65 41.86 6.33
C GLY A 210 -5.69 40.59 5.49
N ALA A 211 -5.13 40.62 4.28
CA ALA A 211 -5.05 39.43 3.43
C ALA A 211 -4.26 38.29 4.09
N TYR A 212 -3.13 38.59 4.72
CA TYR A 212 -2.36 37.61 5.50
C TYR A 212 -3.17 37.02 6.64
N THR A 213 -3.82 37.86 7.45
CA THR A 213 -4.59 37.41 8.63
C THR A 213 -5.74 36.47 8.23
N ASN A 214 -6.49 36.83 7.19
CA ASN A 214 -7.58 35.99 6.68
C ASN A 214 -7.06 34.66 6.13
N SER A 215 -5.93 34.68 5.42
CA SER A 215 -5.33 33.46 4.86
C SER A 215 -4.75 32.55 5.93
N GLU A 216 -4.18 33.13 6.99
CA GLU A 216 -3.66 32.42 8.17
C GLU A 216 -4.79 31.72 8.94
N GLU A 217 -5.90 32.43 9.20
CA GLU A 217 -7.06 31.87 9.89
C GLU A 217 -7.73 30.75 9.09
N ASN A 218 -7.87 30.92 7.77
CA ASN A 218 -8.38 29.88 6.88
C ASN A 218 -7.48 28.64 6.89
N LEU A 219 -6.16 28.82 6.73
CA LEU A 219 -5.21 27.70 6.78
C LEU A 219 -5.26 26.99 8.13
N HIS A 220 -5.34 27.74 9.23
CA HIS A 220 -5.45 27.17 10.57
C HIS A 220 -6.70 26.30 10.73
N THR A 221 -7.85 26.81 10.27
CA THR A 221 -9.14 26.09 10.32
C THR A 221 -9.08 24.80 9.50
N GLU A 222 -8.55 24.86 8.28
CA GLU A 222 -8.39 23.69 7.42
C GLU A 222 -7.41 22.66 8.00
N LEU A 223 -6.29 23.10 8.60
CA LEU A 223 -5.35 22.21 9.28
C LEU A 223 -5.97 21.54 10.50
N ALA A 224 -6.76 22.28 11.28
CA ALA A 224 -7.46 21.73 12.44
C ALA A 224 -8.46 20.63 12.03
N ALA A 225 -9.22 20.87 10.95
CA ALA A 225 -10.12 19.87 10.38
C ALA A 225 -9.35 18.62 9.91
N LEU A 226 -8.25 18.80 9.15
CA LEU A 226 -7.43 17.68 8.66
C LEU A 226 -6.89 16.82 9.82
N ILE A 227 -6.46 17.44 10.92
CA ILE A 227 -5.95 16.74 12.10
C ILE A 227 -7.07 15.97 12.80
N GLN A 228 -8.29 16.51 12.87
CA GLN A 228 -9.44 15.80 13.42
C GLN A 228 -9.79 14.57 12.57
N ASP A 229 -9.64 14.66 11.25
CA ASP A 229 -9.91 13.54 10.34
C ASP A 229 -8.94 12.36 10.51
N CYS A 230 -7.79 12.55 11.16
CA CYS A 230 -6.85 11.46 11.47
C CYS A 230 -7.50 10.34 12.29
N VAL A 231 -8.56 10.63 13.06
CA VAL A 231 -9.29 9.61 13.83
C VAL A 231 -9.91 8.55 12.91
N TYR A 232 -10.38 8.94 11.73
CA TYR A 232 -10.98 8.01 10.76
C TYR A 232 -9.94 7.10 10.07
N VAL A 233 -8.68 7.49 10.05
CA VAL A 233 -7.60 6.66 9.47
C VAL A 233 -7.45 5.33 10.21
N SER A 234 -7.59 5.34 11.53
CA SER A 234 -7.61 4.12 12.34
C SER A 234 -8.77 3.19 11.96
N GLN A 235 -9.93 3.78 11.62
CA GLN A 235 -11.12 3.03 11.19
C GLN A 235 -10.91 2.43 9.80
N TYR A 236 -10.29 3.16 8.87
CA TYR A 236 -9.94 2.62 7.55
C TYR A 236 -8.95 1.45 7.65
N ALA A 237 -7.94 1.54 8.51
CA ALA A 237 -7.01 0.43 8.75
C ALA A 237 -7.71 -0.80 9.34
N ALA A 238 -8.60 -0.61 10.31
CA ALA A 238 -9.43 -1.68 10.85
C ALA A 238 -10.35 -2.29 9.79
N ASN A 239 -10.94 -1.46 8.90
CA ASN A 239 -11.77 -1.94 7.80
C ASN A 239 -10.97 -2.75 6.79
N ALA A 240 -9.73 -2.37 6.48
CA ALA A 240 -8.85 -3.12 5.60
C ALA A 240 -8.63 -4.56 6.10
N LEU A 241 -8.33 -4.71 7.40
CA LEU A 241 -8.14 -6.02 8.02
C LEU A 241 -9.42 -6.87 7.98
N LYS A 242 -10.59 -6.25 8.22
CA LYS A 242 -11.89 -6.94 8.10
C LYS A 242 -12.14 -7.42 6.68
N LEU A 243 -11.96 -6.56 5.67
CA LEU A 243 -12.14 -6.92 4.27
C LEU A 243 -11.22 -8.07 3.85
N HIS A 244 -9.97 -8.10 4.34
CA HIS A 244 -9.06 -9.22 4.09
C HIS A 244 -9.50 -10.50 4.81
N ALA A 245 -9.96 -10.41 6.06
CA ALA A 245 -10.47 -11.57 6.79
C ALA A 245 -11.71 -12.16 6.10
N ASP A 246 -12.66 -11.31 5.70
CA ASP A 246 -13.91 -11.71 5.05
C ASP A 246 -13.64 -12.45 3.74
N VAL A 247 -12.72 -11.94 2.90
CA VAL A 247 -12.41 -12.59 1.62
C VAL A 247 -11.66 -13.92 1.82
N LEU A 248 -10.78 -14.02 2.82
CA LEU A 248 -10.09 -15.27 3.14
C LEU A 248 -11.07 -16.34 3.65
N VAL A 249 -12.03 -15.95 4.49
CA VAL A 249 -13.09 -16.86 4.94
C VAL A 249 -13.94 -17.30 3.77
N ALA A 250 -14.42 -16.37 2.93
CA ALA A 250 -15.21 -16.71 1.74
C ALA A 250 -14.46 -17.67 0.80
N SER A 251 -13.20 -17.38 0.48
CA SER A 251 -12.36 -18.25 -0.34
C SER A 251 -12.14 -19.64 0.29
N SER A 252 -12.01 -19.72 1.62
CA SER A 252 -11.90 -21.02 2.30
C SER A 252 -13.17 -21.86 2.19
N THR A 253 -14.36 -21.22 2.16
CA THR A 253 -15.62 -21.94 1.99
C THR A 253 -15.78 -22.50 0.58
N LEU A 254 -15.26 -21.79 -0.44
CA LEU A 254 -15.23 -22.31 -1.80
C LEU A 254 -14.31 -23.51 -1.94
N VAL A 255 -13.13 -23.48 -1.33
CA VAL A 255 -12.12 -24.55 -1.44
C VAL A 255 -12.53 -25.85 -0.72
N ARG A 256 -13.56 -25.82 0.14
CA ARG A 256 -13.98 -27.00 0.92
C ARG A 256 -14.47 -28.11 -0.01
N ALA A 257 -13.87 -29.29 0.11
CA ALA A 257 -14.24 -30.47 -0.66
C ALA A 257 -15.74 -30.82 -0.47
N PRO A 258 -16.42 -31.32 -1.52
CA PRO A 258 -17.81 -31.72 -1.41
C PRO A 258 -17.96 -32.79 -0.32
N GLU A 259 -18.74 -32.49 0.73
CA GLU A 259 -18.94 -33.38 1.88
C GLU A 259 -19.72 -34.67 1.54
N GLY A 260 -20.11 -34.86 0.28
CA GLY A 260 -20.91 -35.99 -0.20
C GLY A 260 -20.15 -37.11 -0.91
N GLY A 261 -18.84 -36.98 -1.11
CA GLY A 261 -18.03 -38.08 -1.62
C GLY A 261 -17.88 -39.14 -0.53
N ALA A 262 -18.77 -40.14 -0.50
CA ALA A 262 -18.67 -41.29 0.38
C ALA A 262 -17.23 -41.79 0.37
N ARG A 263 -16.47 -41.45 1.42
CA ARG A 263 -15.12 -41.92 1.62
C ARG A 263 -15.27 -43.42 1.73
N ALA A 264 -15.10 -44.13 0.61
CA ALA A 264 -15.16 -45.59 0.59
C ALA A 264 -14.30 -46.02 1.76
N PRO A 265 -14.85 -46.79 2.72
CA PRO A 265 -14.15 -47.11 3.96
C PRO A 265 -12.81 -47.67 3.52
N MET A 266 -11.75 -46.87 3.71
CA MET A 266 -10.40 -47.32 3.48
C MET A 266 -10.33 -48.60 4.29
N LYS A 267 -10.21 -49.75 3.61
CA LYS A 267 -10.08 -51.03 4.29
C LYS A 267 -8.83 -50.89 5.15
N GLN A 268 -9.05 -50.52 6.40
CA GLN A 268 -8.06 -50.31 7.42
C GLN A 268 -7.61 -51.71 7.83
N GLY A 269 -6.89 -52.36 6.94
CA GLY A 269 -6.69 -53.79 6.99
C GLY A 269 -5.54 -54.19 6.08
N GLN A 270 -4.42 -54.50 6.73
CA GLN A 270 -3.33 -55.40 6.33
C GLN A 270 -1.95 -54.78 6.03
N ALA A 271 -1.82 -53.52 5.60
CA ALA A 271 -0.47 -52.98 5.29
C ALA A 271 0.37 -52.56 6.52
N SER A 272 -0.26 -52.12 7.63
CA SER A 272 0.47 -51.64 8.82
C SER A 272 1.04 -52.77 9.70
N ALA A 273 0.50 -53.99 9.61
CA ALA A 273 1.01 -55.13 10.37
C ALA A 273 2.33 -55.69 9.78
N GLN A 274 2.50 -55.63 8.45
CA GLN A 274 3.70 -56.16 7.80
C GLN A 274 4.93 -55.24 7.96
N HIS A 275 4.75 -53.91 7.97
CA HIS A 275 5.87 -52.99 8.21
C HIS A 275 6.37 -53.00 9.66
N VAL A 276 5.49 -53.22 10.65
CA VAL A 276 5.89 -53.33 12.06
C VAL A 276 6.54 -54.69 12.37
N GLN A 277 6.16 -55.78 11.68
CA GLN A 277 6.84 -57.07 11.82
C GLN A 277 8.23 -57.11 11.15
N ALA A 278 8.42 -56.44 10.01
CA ALA A 278 9.74 -56.36 9.37
C ALA A 278 10.77 -55.57 10.22
N ALA A 279 10.33 -54.54 10.94
CA ALA A 279 11.21 -53.77 11.85
C ALA A 279 11.60 -54.54 13.13
N ARG A 280 10.87 -55.60 13.51
CA ARG A 280 11.14 -56.42 14.70
C ARG A 280 12.04 -57.63 14.43
N ALA A 281 12.31 -57.96 13.17
CA ALA A 281 13.18 -59.07 12.78
C ALA A 281 14.63 -58.64 12.50
N LEU A 282 14.92 -57.33 12.55
CA LEU A 282 16.25 -56.73 12.33
C LEU A 282 16.86 -56.12 13.61
N ALA A 283 16.26 -56.39 14.77
CA ALA A 283 16.77 -56.03 16.10
C ALA A 283 16.89 -57.31 16.94
#